data_AF-A0A443RMA2-F1
#
_entry.id   AF-A0A443RMA2-F1
#
_cell.length_a   1.000
_cell.length_b   1.000
_cell.length_c   1.000
_cell.angle_alpha   90.00
_cell.angle_beta   90.00
_cell.angle_gamma   90.00
#
_symmetry.space_group_name_H-M   'P 1'
#
loop_
_entity.id
_entity.type
_entity.pdbx_description
1 polymer ?
#
loop_
_entity_poly.entity_id
_entity_poly.type
_entity_poly.pdbx_seq_one_letter_code
_entity_poly.pdbx_strand_id
1 'polypeptide(L)'
;MYRRYRDVFNQPIASRPGALVTLLDRVSDDYNYTFRITGTTTEAINMGSYNYLGFAEDEAERVKAVEEVIEKFGINIPSTRHELGFHMKFTAS
;
A
#
# COMPACT_ATOMS: atom_id res chain seq x y z
N MET A 1 -10.12 -12.47 25.54
CA MET A 1 -9.29 -11.61 24.66
C MET A 1 -10.04 -11.13 23.41
N TYR A 2 -10.72 -12.00 22.66
CA TYR A 2 -11.37 -11.67 21.38
C TYR A 2 -12.20 -10.37 21.35
N ARG A 3 -13.08 -10.12 22.33
CA ARG A 3 -13.96 -8.92 22.35
C ARG A 3 -13.22 -7.58 22.44
N ARG A 4 -12.08 -7.53 23.14
CA ARG A 4 -11.28 -6.29 23.30
C ARG A 4 -10.55 -5.88 22.04
N TYR A 5 -10.35 -6.81 21.12
CA TYR A 5 -9.62 -6.60 19.87
C TYR A 5 -10.56 -6.45 18.67
N ARG A 6 -11.85 -6.73 18.86
CA ARG A 6 -12.85 -6.79 17.79
C ARG A 6 -13.11 -5.42 17.15
N ASP A 7 -12.89 -4.35 17.89
CA ASP A 7 -12.93 -2.96 17.45
C ASP A 7 -11.88 -2.64 16.38
N VAL A 8 -10.68 -3.23 16.49
CA VAL A 8 -9.56 -3.02 15.56
C VAL A 8 -9.59 -4.05 14.42
N PHE A 9 -9.67 -5.35 14.72
CA PHE A 9 -9.45 -6.39 13.68
C PHE A 9 -10.65 -6.62 12.75
N ASN A 10 -11.86 -6.23 13.16
CA ASN A 10 -13.07 -6.44 12.37
C ASN A 10 -13.64 -5.13 11.79
N GLN A 11 -12.80 -4.13 11.55
CA GLN A 11 -13.23 -2.86 10.96
C GLN A 11 -13.70 -3.10 9.52
N PRO A 12 -14.96 -2.77 9.17
CA PRO A 12 -15.46 -2.97 7.82
C PRO A 12 -14.85 -1.94 6.86
N ILE A 13 -14.29 -2.41 5.75
CA ILE A 13 -13.73 -1.58 4.67
C ILE A 13 -14.80 -1.41 3.60
N ALA A 14 -15.06 -0.17 3.20
CA ALA A 14 -16.05 0.19 2.17
C ALA A 14 -15.40 0.64 0.84
N SER A 15 -14.07 0.68 0.76
CA SER A 15 -13.33 1.03 -0.45
C SER A 15 -12.66 -0.19 -1.09
N ARG A 16 -12.09 0.02 -2.28
CA ARG A 16 -11.08 -0.88 -2.81
C ARG A 16 -9.81 -0.80 -1.94
N PRO A 17 -9.04 -1.89 -1.84
CA PRO A 17 -7.72 -1.85 -1.19
C PRO A 17 -6.78 -0.94 -1.97
N GLY A 18 -6.18 0.05 -1.30
CA GLY A 18 -5.27 1.04 -1.88
C GLY A 18 -4.37 1.67 -0.82
N ALA A 19 -3.65 2.74 -1.17
CA ALA A 19 -2.87 3.53 -0.21
C ALA A 19 -3.75 4.09 0.92
N LEU A 20 -4.95 4.52 0.55
CA LEU A 20 -6.02 4.93 1.44
C LEU A 20 -7.14 3.90 1.40
N VAL A 21 -7.74 3.65 2.56
CA VAL A 21 -8.94 2.81 2.71
C VAL A 21 -10.02 3.58 3.44
N THR A 22 -11.26 3.39 3.01
CA THR A 22 -12.43 3.98 3.66
C THR A 22 -12.99 2.98 4.66
N LEU A 23 -12.98 3.34 5.94
CA LEU A 23 -13.53 2.56 7.04
C LEU A 23 -14.96 3.01 7.34
N LEU A 24 -15.83 2.04 7.58
CA LEU A 24 -17.18 2.30 8.08
C LEU A 24 -17.12 2.58 9.58
N ASP A 25 -17.59 3.77 9.96
CA ASP A 25 -17.65 4.17 11.35
C ASP A 25 -18.73 3.36 12.08
N ARG A 26 -18.37 2.91 13.28
CA ARG A 26 -19.24 2.10 14.11
C ARG A 26 -19.05 2.45 15.57
N VAL A 27 -20.14 2.35 16.31
CA VAL A 27 -20.16 2.57 17.77
C VAL A 27 -20.67 1.30 18.46
N SER A 28 -20.16 1.05 19.65
CA SER A 28 -20.61 -0.03 20.53
C SER A 28 -20.85 0.55 21.92
N ASP A 29 -22.04 0.26 22.46
CA ASP A 29 -22.44 0.68 23.81
C ASP A 29 -22.39 -0.49 24.80
N ASP A 30 -21.95 -1.67 24.35
CA ASP A 30 -22.06 -2.94 25.06
C ASP A 30 -20.72 -3.72 25.09
N TYR A 31 -19.60 -2.99 25.18
CA TYR A 31 -18.25 -3.56 25.24
C TYR A 31 -17.91 -4.46 24.03
N ASN A 32 -18.15 -3.96 22.81
CA ASN A 32 -17.89 -4.64 21.53
C ASN A 32 -18.69 -5.94 21.34
N TYR A 33 -19.83 -6.08 22.01
CA TYR A 33 -20.73 -7.22 21.84
C TYR A 33 -21.54 -7.07 20.56
N THR A 34 -22.11 -5.88 20.34
CA THR A 34 -22.71 -5.45 19.07
C THR A 34 -22.09 -4.15 18.58
N PHE A 35 -22.29 -3.88 17.29
CA PHE A 35 -21.85 -2.65 16.63
C PHE A 35 -23.01 -2.06 15.84
N ARG A 36 -23.22 -0.75 15.96
CA ARG A 36 -24.14 0.03 15.13
C ARG A 36 -23.35 0.89 14.16
N ILE A 37 -23.72 0.83 12.88
CA ILE A 37 -23.13 1.67 11.83
C ILE A 37 -23.70 3.09 12.01
N THR A 38 -22.84 4.10 11.97
CA THR A 38 -23.24 5.51 12.17
C THR A 38 -23.69 6.19 10.87
N GLY A 39 -23.43 5.56 9.72
CA GLY A 39 -23.69 6.11 8.38
C GLY A 39 -22.58 7.04 7.90
N THR A 40 -21.54 7.25 8.71
CA THR A 40 -20.34 8.00 8.35
C THR A 40 -19.19 7.06 8.02
N THR A 41 -18.16 7.63 7.40
CA THR A 41 -16.95 6.91 7.01
C THR A 41 -15.72 7.73 7.31
N THR A 42 -14.66 7.06 7.73
CA THR A 42 -13.34 7.66 7.95
C THR A 42 -12.36 7.12 6.93
N GLU A 43 -11.64 8.02 6.25
CA GLU A 43 -10.51 7.64 5.40
C GLU A 43 -9.25 7.45 6.23
N ALA A 44 -8.55 6.34 6.02
CA ALA A 44 -7.36 5.97 6.77
C ALA A 44 -6.27 5.42 5.85
N ILE A 45 -5.00 5.64 6.23
CA ILE A 45 -3.86 5.09 5.51
C ILE A 45 -3.78 3.57 5.76
N ASN A 46 -3.65 2.80 4.68
CA ASN A 46 -3.48 1.36 4.76
C ASN A 46 -2.03 0.98 5.08
N MET A 47 -1.68 1.09 6.37
CA MET A 47 -0.37 0.71 6.90
C MET A 47 -0.17 -0.82 6.93
N GLY A 48 -1.25 -1.60 6.88
CA GLY A 48 -1.19 -3.05 7.06
C GLY A 48 -0.67 -3.82 5.85
N SER A 49 -0.97 -3.36 4.63
CA SER A 49 -0.51 -4.02 3.40
C SER A 49 0.64 -3.31 2.70
N TYR A 50 1.21 -2.26 3.31
CA TYR A 50 2.22 -1.38 2.70
C TYR A 50 1.79 -0.73 1.37
N ASN A 51 0.48 -0.73 1.06
CA ASN A 51 -0.03 -0.15 -0.19
C ASN A 51 0.15 1.37 -0.25
N TYR A 52 0.41 2.05 0.87
CA TYR A 52 0.77 3.46 0.90
C TYR A 52 2.09 3.77 0.17
N LEU A 53 2.94 2.77 -0.11
CA LEU A 53 4.14 2.95 -0.94
C LEU A 53 3.79 3.09 -2.43
N GLY A 54 2.53 2.88 -2.83
CA GLY A 54 2.06 3.04 -4.20
C GLY A 54 2.59 1.98 -5.16
N PHE A 55 2.98 0.80 -4.66
CA PHE A 55 3.35 -0.37 -5.48
C PHE A 55 2.15 -1.18 -5.96
N ALA A 56 0.99 -1.01 -5.32
CA ALA A 56 -0.24 -1.75 -5.62
C ALA A 56 -1.33 -0.85 -6.24
N GLU A 57 -1.01 0.40 -6.55
CA GLU A 57 -1.89 1.28 -7.32
C GLU A 57 -1.68 0.99 -8.82
N ASP A 58 -2.79 0.93 -9.57
CA ASP A 58 -2.80 0.83 -11.04
C ASP A 58 -2.37 2.16 -11.69
N GLU A 59 -1.27 2.76 -11.23
CA GLU A 59 -0.66 3.90 -11.92
C GLU A 59 0.06 3.39 -13.16
N ALA A 60 -0.62 3.47 -14.30
CA ALA A 60 -0.11 3.06 -15.61
C ALA A 60 1.26 3.68 -15.95
N GLU A 61 1.56 4.86 -15.41
CA GLU A 61 2.84 5.54 -15.62
C GLU A 61 4.00 4.88 -14.87
N ARG A 62 3.76 4.40 -13.65
CA ARG A 62 4.76 3.63 -12.88
C ARG A 62 4.97 2.25 -13.50
N VAL A 63 3.89 1.60 -13.93
CA VAL A 63 3.98 0.31 -14.63
C VAL A 63 4.81 0.46 -15.89
N LYS A 64 4.55 1.48 -16.72
CA LYS A 64 5.37 1.79 -17.90
C LYS A 64 6.84 2.05 -17.57
N ALA A 65 7.13 2.84 -16.54
CA ALA A 65 8.50 3.11 -16.13
C ALA A 65 9.24 1.83 -15.69
N VAL A 66 8.56 0.93 -14.98
CA VAL A 66 9.11 -0.37 -14.59
C VAL A 66 9.28 -1.29 -15.81
N GLU A 67 8.31 -1.33 -16.72
CA GLU A 67 8.40 -2.07 -17.99
C GLU A 67 9.59 -1.59 -18.83
N GLU A 68 9.76 -0.29 -19.02
CA GLU A 68 10.89 0.29 -19.77
C GLU A 68 12.24 -0.07 -19.14
N VAL A 69 12.34 -0.05 -17.80
CA VAL A 69 13.56 -0.43 -17.08
C VAL A 69 13.83 -1.93 -17.22
N ILE A 70 12.79 -2.77 -17.11
CA ILE A 70 12.91 -4.23 -17.29
C ILE A 70 13.31 -4.56 -18.73
N GLU A 71 12.74 -3.90 -19.73
CA GLU A 71 13.15 -4.05 -21.13
C GLU A 71 14.60 -3.62 -21.35
N LYS A 72 15.01 -2.51 -20.73
CA LYS A 72 16.35 -1.94 -20.89
C LYS A 72 17.45 -2.76 -20.21
N PHE A 73 17.19 -3.32 -19.03
CA PHE A 73 18.22 -3.95 -18.19
C PHE A 73 18.03 -5.47 -18.01
N GLY A 74 16.85 -6.02 -18.29
CA GLY A 74 16.51 -7.42 -18.06
C GLY A 74 16.40 -7.78 -16.57
N ILE A 75 15.67 -8.85 -16.25
CA ILE A 75 15.41 -9.30 -14.87
C ILE A 75 16.64 -10.00 -14.22
N ASN A 76 17.73 -10.19 -14.99
CA ASN A 76 18.83 -11.10 -14.64
C ASN A 76 20.11 -10.41 -14.09
N ILE A 77 20.03 -9.24 -13.47
CA ILE A 77 21.22 -8.60 -12.88
C ILE A 77 21.19 -8.68 -11.34
N PRO A 78 21.72 -9.74 -10.71
CA PRO A 78 22.13 -9.65 -9.31
C PRO A 78 23.41 -8.80 -9.24
N SER A 79 23.28 -7.47 -9.19
CA SER A 79 24.43 -6.60 -8.90
C SER A 79 24.69 -6.59 -7.39
N THR A 80 25.94 -6.75 -6.97
CA THR A 80 26.27 -6.52 -5.56
C THR A 80 26.10 -5.04 -5.23
N ARG A 81 25.78 -4.67 -3.97
CA ARG A 81 25.57 -3.27 -3.56
C ARG A 81 26.74 -2.32 -3.91
N HIS A 82 27.93 -2.86 -4.19
CA HIS A 82 29.12 -2.11 -4.58
C HIS A 82 29.16 -1.71 -6.06
N GLU A 83 28.30 -2.26 -6.92
CA GLU A 83 28.33 -1.99 -8.38
C GLU A 83 27.33 -0.92 -8.83
N LEU A 84 26.41 -0.49 -7.96
CA LEU A 84 25.38 0.51 -8.31
C LEU A 84 25.89 1.97 -8.23
N GLY A 85 27.17 2.19 -8.52
CA GLY A 85 27.80 3.50 -8.54
C GLY A 85 29.07 3.45 -9.39
N PHE A 86 29.22 4.42 -10.28
CA PHE A 86 30.33 4.60 -11.23
C PHE A 86 30.25 3.80 -12.54
N HIS A 87 29.33 4.20 -13.42
CA HIS A 87 29.74 4.47 -14.81
C HIS A 87 28.79 5.47 -15.48
N MET A 88 28.92 6.74 -15.10
CA MET A 88 28.59 7.84 -16.02
C MET A 88 29.67 7.79 -17.12
N LYS A 89 29.33 7.32 -18.32
CA LYS A 89 30.21 7.49 -19.47
C LYS A 89 30.20 8.97 -19.84
N PHE A 90 31.24 9.69 -19.42
CA PHE A 90 31.60 10.95 -20.03
C PHE A 90 31.95 10.68 -21.50
N THR A 91 31.05 11.06 -22.41
CA THR A 91 31.41 11.29 -23.81
C THR A 91 32.11 12.64 -23.87
N ALA A 92 33.43 12.63 -23.97
CA ALA A 92 34.21 13.78 -24.38
C ALA A 92 34.16 13.89 -25.92
N SER A 93 33.98 15.12 -26.41
CA SER A 93 34.00 15.52 -27.83
C SER A 93 35.35 15.26 -28.49
#